data_AF-A0AB32XA73-F1
#
_entry.id   AF-A0AB32XA73-F1
#
_cell.length_a   1.000
_cell.length_b   1.000
_cell.length_c   1.000
_cell.angle_alpha   90.00
_cell.angle_beta   90.00
_cell.angle_gamma   90.00
#
_symmetry.space_group_name_H-M   'P 1'
#
loop_
_entity.id
_entity.type
_entity.pdbx_description
1 polymer ?
#
loop_
_entity_poly.entity_id
_entity_poly.type
_entity_poly.pdbx_seq_one_letter_code
_entity_poly.pdbx_strand_id
1 'polypeptide(L)'
;MDFLKENLNTIIEGDCLEKLKDFPNRSVDFIFADPPYFMQTEGELKRFEGTKFQGVEDHWDKFGSFKEYDTFCLGWLKECQRVLKDNGSICVIGSFQNIFRIGFHLQNLGFWILNDIIWHKSNPVPNFAGKRLCNAHETLIWCAKHKNSKVSFNYKTMKYLNNGKQEKSVWQIPICIGNERLKDAQGKKVHSTQKPEALLKKIILSATKPKDIILDPFFGTGTTGAVAKSMNRYFIGIEKDSFYIKEAAKRLNNTRDKSDFITNLVLETKPPKIPMSLLISKQLLKIGDFLYSSNKEKICQVLENGQVRDNENYETSIHKMSAKYLNKTNHNGWKFFYAYYQNQFLLLDELRYICQKEF
;
A
#
# COMPACT_ATOMS: atom_id res chain seq x y z
N MET A 1 18.81 8.65 -15.92
CA MET A 1 18.44 7.42 -15.17
C MET A 1 19.32 7.23 -13.94
N ASP A 2 20.39 8.02 -13.81
CA ASP A 2 21.47 7.78 -12.86
C ASP A 2 21.10 8.24 -11.44
N PHE A 3 20.39 9.38 -11.31
CA PHE A 3 19.89 9.86 -10.01
C PHE A 3 19.16 8.78 -9.20
N LEU A 4 18.18 8.09 -9.80
CA LEU A 4 17.43 7.08 -9.06
C LEU A 4 18.33 5.91 -8.64
N LYS A 5 19.19 5.41 -9.54
CA LYS A 5 20.07 4.28 -9.26
C LYS A 5 21.03 4.58 -8.10
N GLU A 6 21.54 5.81 -8.05
CA GLU A 6 22.45 6.28 -7.00
C GLU A 6 21.75 6.49 -5.65
N ASN A 7 20.45 6.79 -5.66
CA ASN A 7 19.67 7.14 -4.48
C ASN A 7 18.67 6.07 -4.00
N LEU A 8 18.66 4.87 -4.60
CA LEU A 8 17.82 3.78 -4.09
C LEU A 8 18.30 3.33 -2.70
N ASN A 9 17.36 3.25 -1.76
CA ASN A 9 17.58 2.88 -0.36
C ASN A 9 18.52 3.83 0.39
N THR A 10 18.56 5.11 0.01
CA THR A 10 19.38 6.12 0.66
C THR A 10 18.54 7.14 1.41
N ILE A 11 19.24 7.95 2.21
CA ILE A 11 18.72 9.16 2.84
C ILE A 11 19.43 10.33 2.16
N ILE A 12 18.66 11.29 1.66
CA ILE A 12 19.15 12.55 1.12
C ILE A 12 19.05 13.60 2.22
N GLU A 13 20.19 14.15 2.63
CA GLU A 13 20.26 15.22 3.62
C GLU A 13 19.89 16.56 2.98
N GLY A 14 18.86 17.23 3.50
CA GLY A 14 18.49 18.59 3.12
C GLY A 14 17.00 18.90 3.25
N ASP A 15 16.64 20.14 2.87
CA ASP A 15 15.24 20.57 2.85
C ASP A 15 14.47 19.90 1.71
N CYS A 16 13.26 19.41 2.00
CA CYS A 16 12.44 18.70 1.02
C CYS A 16 12.07 19.56 -0.20
N LEU A 17 11.81 20.87 -0.04
CA LEU A 17 11.46 21.77 -1.14
C LEU A 17 12.64 22.00 -2.08
N GLU A 18 13.86 21.88 -1.58
CA GLU A 18 15.07 21.96 -2.39
C GLU A 18 15.36 20.62 -3.05
N LYS A 19 15.45 19.54 -2.26
CA LYS A 19 15.88 18.21 -2.74
C LYS A 19 14.89 17.55 -3.67
N LEU A 20 13.59 17.81 -3.53
CA LEU A 20 12.61 17.25 -4.48
C LEU A 20 12.86 17.75 -5.91
N LYS A 21 13.43 18.95 -6.11
CA LYS A 21 13.71 19.50 -7.45
C LYS A 21 14.75 18.68 -8.21
N ASP A 22 15.63 17.98 -7.50
CA ASP A 22 16.66 17.13 -8.09
C ASP A 22 16.08 15.82 -8.67
N PHE A 23 14.89 15.42 -8.23
CA PHE A 23 14.26 14.18 -8.69
C PHE A 23 13.76 14.33 -10.14
N PRO A 24 13.94 13.31 -10.99
CA PRO A 24 13.29 13.26 -12.29
C PRO A 24 11.76 13.25 -12.17
N ASN A 25 11.07 13.77 -13.19
CA ASN A 25 9.62 13.66 -13.30
C ASN A 25 9.20 12.18 -13.33
N ARG A 26 8.04 11.84 -12.74
CA ARG A 26 7.43 10.49 -12.84
C ARG A 26 8.41 9.36 -12.48
N SER A 27 9.15 9.54 -11.40
CA SER A 27 10.26 8.70 -10.98
C SER A 27 9.93 7.73 -9.85
N VAL A 28 8.93 8.03 -9.00
CA VAL A 28 8.57 7.21 -7.83
C VAL A 28 7.17 6.63 -7.91
N ASP A 29 6.95 5.46 -7.29
CA ASP A 29 5.69 4.71 -7.38
C ASP A 29 4.70 5.11 -6.28
N PHE A 30 5.21 5.40 -5.09
CA PHE A 30 4.41 5.76 -3.93
C PHE A 30 5.10 6.84 -3.11
N ILE A 31 4.31 7.74 -2.52
CA ILE A 31 4.80 8.72 -1.55
C ILE A 31 4.07 8.52 -0.24
N PHE A 32 4.82 8.44 0.87
CA PHE A 32 4.26 8.60 2.21
C PHE A 32 4.79 9.90 2.79
N ALA A 33 3.92 10.79 3.26
CA ALA A 33 4.31 12.07 3.82
C ALA A 33 3.72 12.27 5.22
N ASP A 34 4.59 12.49 6.20
CA ASP A 34 4.26 12.89 7.57
C ASP A 34 4.81 14.31 7.81
N PRO A 35 4.21 15.35 7.20
CA PRO A 35 4.71 16.72 7.30
C PRO A 35 4.58 17.25 8.74
N PRO A 36 5.25 18.36 9.08
CA PRO A 36 4.96 19.10 10.31
C PRO A 36 3.47 19.41 10.45
N TYR A 37 2.91 19.25 11.65
CA TYR A 37 1.48 19.42 11.92
C TYR A 37 1.10 20.87 12.22
N PHE A 38 2.09 21.74 12.39
CA PHE A 38 1.91 23.11 12.86
C PHE A 38 1.16 23.12 14.20
N MET A 39 1.74 22.47 15.22
CA MET A 39 1.17 22.42 16.56
C MET A 39 1.22 23.82 17.18
N GLN A 40 0.07 24.50 17.13
CA GLN A 40 -0.21 25.81 17.73
C GLN A 40 -0.38 25.68 19.25
N THR A 41 0.61 25.09 19.92
CA THR A 41 0.63 24.92 21.38
C THR A 41 1.19 26.16 22.07
N GLU A 42 0.50 26.61 23.11
CA GLU A 42 0.91 27.69 24.00
C GLU A 42 0.92 27.20 25.45
N GLY A 43 1.87 27.71 26.24
CA GLY A 43 2.00 27.40 27.66
C GLY A 43 2.54 25.99 27.97
N GLU A 44 2.54 25.65 29.27
CA GLU A 44 3.00 24.35 29.76
C GLU A 44 1.81 23.42 30.03
N LEU A 45 1.83 22.22 29.43
CA LEU A 45 0.86 21.16 29.75
C LEU A 45 1.40 20.28 30.87
N LYS A 46 0.66 20.16 31.97
CA LYS A 46 1.00 19.27 33.10
C LYS A 46 0.14 18.00 33.09
N ARG A 47 0.72 16.89 33.54
CA ARG A 47 0.01 15.63 33.81
C ARG A 47 -0.81 15.72 35.08
N PHE A 48 -1.67 14.73 35.32
CA PHE A 48 -2.44 14.64 36.57
C PHE A 48 -1.53 14.62 37.81
N GLU A 49 -0.36 13.98 37.72
CA GLU A 49 0.66 13.99 38.78
C GLU A 49 1.51 15.28 38.86
N GLY A 50 1.20 16.31 38.08
CA GLY A 50 1.86 17.62 38.14
C GLY A 50 3.17 17.77 37.34
N THR A 51 3.69 16.69 36.75
CA THR A 51 4.90 16.73 35.91
C THR A 51 4.63 17.32 34.51
N LYS A 52 5.64 17.97 33.91
CA LYS A 52 5.54 18.52 32.55
C LYS A 52 5.31 17.41 31.53
N PHE A 53 4.31 17.57 30.67
CA PHE A 53 4.10 16.70 29.52
C PHE A 53 5.08 17.07 28.40
N GLN A 54 5.91 16.10 27.99
CA GLN A 54 6.81 16.24 26.85
C GLN A 54 6.05 16.01 25.54
N GLY A 55 5.47 17.10 25.01
CA GLY A 55 4.85 17.15 23.69
C GLY A 55 5.84 17.49 22.58
N VAL A 56 5.31 17.90 21.42
CA VAL A 56 6.10 18.43 20.30
C VAL A 56 6.40 19.90 20.59
N GLU A 57 7.68 20.23 20.77
CA GLU A 57 8.19 21.60 20.98
C GLU A 57 9.27 21.95 19.94
N ASP A 58 9.47 21.08 18.95
CA ASP A 58 10.54 21.19 17.96
C ASP A 58 10.36 22.40 17.02
N HIS A 59 11.48 23.05 16.66
CA HIS A 59 11.47 24.27 15.84
C HIS A 59 10.92 24.05 14.42
N TRP A 60 11.02 22.83 13.89
CA TRP A 60 10.53 22.48 12.56
C TRP A 60 9.00 22.49 12.45
N ASP A 61 8.28 22.54 13.58
CA ASP A 61 6.81 22.55 13.64
C ASP A 61 6.22 23.95 13.87
N LYS A 62 7.03 25.01 13.77
CA LYS A 62 6.63 26.40 14.01
C LYS A 62 6.49 27.16 12.70
N PHE A 63 5.32 27.75 12.49
CA PHE A 63 5.00 28.61 11.35
C PHE A 63 4.42 29.93 11.87
N GLY A 64 4.67 31.04 11.17
CA GLY A 64 4.16 32.37 11.56
C GLY A 64 2.69 32.57 11.25
N SER A 65 2.12 31.83 10.30
CA SER A 65 0.69 31.91 9.97
C SER A 65 0.19 30.69 9.18
N PHE A 66 -1.13 30.53 9.07
CA PHE A 66 -1.71 29.54 8.16
C PHE A 66 -1.35 29.79 6.69
N LYS A 67 -1.15 31.05 6.27
CA LYS A 67 -0.73 31.37 4.90
C LYS A 67 0.68 30.85 4.61
N GLU A 68 1.57 30.97 5.58
CA GLU A 68 2.93 30.43 5.49
C GLU A 68 2.90 28.89 5.44
N TYR A 69 2.12 28.26 6.32
CA TYR A 69 1.92 26.81 6.31
C TYR A 69 1.34 26.30 4.98
N ASP A 70 0.34 27.00 4.43
CA ASP A 70 -0.22 26.67 3.12
C ASP A 70 0.79 26.80 2.00
N THR A 71 1.63 27.84 2.03
CA THR A 71 2.68 28.06 1.02
C THR A 71 3.69 26.93 1.06
N PHE A 72 4.10 26.52 2.26
CA PHE A 72 4.94 25.34 2.49
C PHE A 72 4.28 24.06 1.97
N CYS A 73 3.03 23.79 2.35
CA CYS A 73 2.27 22.63 1.91
C CYS A 73 2.14 22.53 0.40
N LEU A 74 1.78 23.65 -0.24
CA LEU A 74 1.62 23.73 -1.69
C LEU A 74 2.96 23.47 -2.41
N GLY A 75 4.08 23.94 -1.86
CA GLY A 75 5.41 23.74 -2.42
C GLY A 75 5.77 22.27 -2.55
N TRP A 76 5.74 21.53 -1.43
CA TRP A 76 6.15 20.12 -1.46
C TRP A 76 5.11 19.23 -2.15
N LEU A 77 3.81 19.54 -2.04
CA LEU A 77 2.75 18.78 -2.73
C LEU A 77 2.87 18.87 -4.25
N LYS A 78 3.22 20.05 -4.79
CA LYS A 78 3.46 20.24 -6.24
C LYS A 78 4.63 19.38 -6.72
N GLU A 79 5.74 19.41 -6.00
CA GLU A 79 6.90 18.60 -6.33
C GLU A 79 6.61 17.10 -6.20
N CYS A 80 5.92 16.68 -5.13
CA CYS A 80 5.42 15.32 -4.97
C CYS A 80 4.56 14.87 -6.15
N GLN A 81 3.65 15.71 -6.64
CA GLN A 81 2.83 15.41 -7.82
C GLN A 81 3.71 15.22 -9.08
N ARG A 82 4.72 16.08 -9.26
CA ARG A 82 5.64 16.02 -10.41
C ARG A 82 6.45 14.73 -10.43
N VAL A 83 7.00 14.33 -9.29
CA VAL A 83 7.88 13.15 -9.18
C VAL A 83 7.10 11.83 -9.14
N LEU A 84 5.82 11.83 -8.74
CA LEU A 84 4.99 10.63 -8.74
C LEU A 84 4.74 10.13 -10.17
N LYS A 85 4.86 8.82 -10.41
CA LYS A 85 4.48 8.18 -11.68
C LYS A 85 3.00 8.37 -11.96
N ASP A 86 2.61 8.24 -13.23
CA ASP A 86 1.22 8.50 -13.65
C ASP A 86 0.19 7.57 -13.00
N ASN A 87 0.60 6.36 -12.63
CA ASN A 87 -0.21 5.39 -11.88
C ASN A 87 0.19 5.28 -10.40
N GLY A 88 1.04 6.20 -9.91
CA GLY A 88 1.44 6.25 -8.52
C GLY A 88 0.35 6.82 -7.61
N SER A 89 0.57 6.67 -6.31
CA SER A 89 -0.30 7.26 -5.28
C SER A 89 0.50 7.91 -4.15
N ILE A 90 -0.14 8.82 -3.43
CA ILE A 90 0.44 9.50 -2.27
C ILE A 90 -0.48 9.28 -1.06
N CYS A 91 0.11 9.04 0.10
CA CYS A 91 -0.60 9.03 1.37
C CYS A 91 0.00 10.08 2.30
N VAL A 92 -0.82 11.03 2.74
CA VAL A 92 -0.40 12.08 3.66
C VAL A 92 -1.11 11.90 4.99
N ILE A 93 -0.38 11.92 6.10
CA ILE A 93 -0.95 11.83 7.44
C ILE A 93 -0.98 13.21 8.12
N GLY A 94 -2.00 13.41 8.94
CA GLY A 94 -2.14 14.61 9.76
C GLY A 94 -3.15 14.42 10.89
N SER A 95 -3.29 15.46 11.70
CA SER A 95 -4.38 15.58 12.67
C SER A 95 -5.23 16.79 12.34
N PHE A 96 -6.22 17.11 13.18
CA PHE A 96 -7.18 18.18 12.88
C PHE A 96 -6.53 19.57 12.71
N GLN A 97 -5.30 19.76 13.21
CA GLN A 97 -4.52 20.99 13.07
C GLN A 97 -4.19 21.30 11.60
N ASN A 98 -3.89 20.28 10.80
CA ASN A 98 -3.38 20.47 9.44
C ASN A 98 -4.14 19.72 8.34
N ILE A 99 -4.74 18.56 8.65
CA ILE A 99 -5.16 17.60 7.62
C ILE A 99 -6.24 18.16 6.69
N PHE A 100 -7.10 19.04 7.17
CA PHE A 100 -8.11 19.72 6.34
C PHE A 100 -7.48 20.68 5.33
N ARG A 101 -6.41 21.38 5.72
CA ARG A 101 -5.68 22.29 4.82
C ARG A 101 -4.94 21.49 3.75
N ILE A 102 -4.28 20.42 4.15
CA ILE A 102 -3.59 19.50 3.22
C ILE A 102 -4.60 18.88 2.25
N GLY A 103 -5.75 18.41 2.74
CA GLY A 103 -6.82 17.86 1.91
C GLY A 103 -7.32 18.86 0.87
N PHE A 104 -7.52 20.12 1.26
CA PHE A 104 -7.87 21.21 0.35
C PHE A 104 -6.82 21.40 -0.76
N HIS A 105 -5.53 21.44 -0.42
CA HIS A 105 -4.46 21.60 -1.41
C HIS A 105 -4.32 20.38 -2.33
N LEU A 106 -4.46 19.17 -1.80
CA LEU A 106 -4.44 17.93 -2.59
C LEU A 106 -5.51 17.96 -3.70
N GLN A 107 -6.76 18.29 -3.35
CA GLN A 107 -7.85 18.34 -4.33
C GLN A 107 -7.64 19.45 -5.37
N ASN A 108 -7.20 20.64 -4.94
CA ASN A 108 -6.97 21.77 -5.85
C ASN A 108 -5.78 21.56 -6.80
N LEU A 109 -4.80 20.74 -6.41
CA LEU A 109 -3.74 20.28 -7.32
C LEU A 109 -4.22 19.19 -8.29
N GLY A 110 -5.44 18.68 -8.14
CA GLY A 110 -6.00 17.64 -9.01
C GLY A 110 -5.60 16.22 -8.64
N PHE A 111 -5.11 15.99 -7.41
CA PHE A 111 -5.05 14.64 -6.85
C PHE A 111 -6.47 14.09 -6.68
N TRP A 112 -6.63 12.80 -6.88
CA TRP A 112 -7.92 12.12 -6.70
C TRP A 112 -7.92 11.33 -5.40
N ILE A 113 -8.67 11.82 -4.40
CA ILE A 113 -8.81 11.12 -3.12
C ILE A 113 -9.48 9.76 -3.36
N LEU A 114 -8.82 8.69 -2.94
CA LEU A 114 -9.33 7.33 -2.96
C LEU A 114 -10.07 7.03 -1.66
N ASN A 115 -9.42 7.31 -0.53
CA ASN A 115 -9.96 7.15 0.80
C ASN A 115 -9.29 8.14 1.76
N ASP A 116 -10.06 8.68 2.69
CA ASP A 116 -9.56 9.04 4.01
C ASP A 116 -9.52 7.77 4.87
N ILE A 117 -8.47 7.63 5.67
CA ILE A 117 -8.22 6.49 6.55
C ILE A 117 -7.99 7.03 7.95
N ILE A 118 -8.78 6.57 8.90
CA ILE A 118 -8.68 6.95 10.30
C ILE A 118 -7.75 5.97 11.01
N TRP A 119 -6.59 6.44 11.46
CA TRP A 119 -5.78 5.71 12.41
C TRP A 119 -6.35 5.92 13.82
N HIS A 120 -7.13 4.95 14.29
CA HIS A 120 -7.60 4.89 15.66
C HIS A 120 -6.50 4.34 16.58
N LYS A 121 -5.99 5.20 17.47
CA LYS A 121 -4.97 4.87 18.45
C LYS A 121 -5.60 4.04 19.55
N SER A 122 -5.17 2.79 19.73
CA SER A 122 -5.72 1.94 20.80
C SER A 122 -5.29 2.36 22.22
N ASN A 123 -4.19 3.11 22.32
CA ASN A 123 -3.60 3.60 23.57
C ASN A 123 -3.17 5.08 23.42
N PRO A 124 -4.11 6.00 23.16
CA PRO A 124 -3.78 7.41 22.98
C PRO A 124 -3.33 8.05 24.29
N VAL A 125 -2.57 9.14 24.18
CA VAL A 125 -2.32 10.01 25.33
C VAL A 125 -3.65 10.64 25.75
N PRO A 126 -4.07 10.54 27.02
CA PRO A 126 -5.36 11.07 27.47
C PRO A 126 -5.38 12.60 27.47
N ASN A 127 -6.60 13.16 27.49
CA ASN A 127 -6.79 14.59 27.73
C ASN A 127 -6.65 14.86 29.24
N PHE A 128 -5.56 15.52 29.66
CA PHE A 128 -5.31 15.77 31.08
C PHE A 128 -6.18 16.88 31.69
N ALA A 129 -6.63 17.84 30.88
CA ALA A 129 -7.35 19.02 31.38
C ALA A 129 -8.87 18.82 31.46
N GLY A 130 -9.41 17.73 30.89
CA GLY A 130 -10.85 17.48 30.82
C GLY A 130 -11.65 18.50 29.99
N LYS A 131 -10.97 19.36 29.21
CA LYS A 131 -11.62 20.47 28.47
C LYS A 131 -12.12 20.08 27.09
N ARG A 132 -11.67 18.94 26.55
CA ARG A 132 -11.96 18.46 25.19
C ARG A 132 -12.01 16.94 25.18
N LEU A 133 -12.45 16.37 24.06
CA LEU A 133 -12.32 14.94 23.78
C LEU A 133 -10.85 14.50 23.79
N CYS A 134 -10.62 13.21 24.01
CA CYS A 134 -9.31 12.59 23.85
C CYS A 134 -8.94 12.54 22.36
N ASN A 135 -7.75 13.03 22.00
CA ASN A 135 -7.23 12.97 20.64
C ASN A 135 -6.77 11.54 20.30
N ALA A 136 -7.76 10.66 20.10
CA ALA A 136 -7.57 9.22 19.93
C ALA A 136 -7.35 8.79 18.47
N HIS A 137 -7.23 9.72 17.53
CA HIS A 137 -6.98 9.37 16.13
C HIS A 137 -6.13 10.40 15.39
N GLU A 138 -5.63 9.96 14.24
CA GLU A 138 -5.08 10.79 13.14
C GLU A 138 -5.74 10.36 11.83
N THR A 139 -5.66 11.21 10.82
CA THR A 139 -6.26 10.97 9.50
C THR A 139 -5.17 10.87 8.46
N LEU A 140 -5.22 9.83 7.63
CA LEU A 140 -4.42 9.69 6.43
C LEU A 140 -5.32 9.98 5.23
N ILE A 141 -4.84 10.75 4.26
CA ILE A 141 -5.52 10.95 2.98
C ILE A 141 -4.72 10.21 1.91
N TRP A 142 -5.30 9.14 1.36
CA TRP A 142 -4.70 8.38 0.26
C TRP A 142 -5.28 8.84 -1.07
N CYS A 143 -4.41 9.36 -1.95
CA CYS A 143 -4.77 9.90 -3.23
C CYS A 143 -4.05 9.20 -4.39
N ALA A 144 -4.76 8.98 -5.49
CA ALA A 144 -4.15 8.76 -6.78
C ALA A 144 -3.59 10.08 -7.34
N LYS A 145 -2.54 10.01 -8.17
CA LYS A 145 -1.96 11.21 -8.80
C LYS A 145 -3.00 12.06 -9.54
N HIS A 146 -3.88 11.40 -10.30
CA HIS A 146 -5.01 12.00 -10.99
C HIS A 146 -6.22 11.02 -11.03
N LYS A 147 -7.41 11.49 -11.41
CA LYS A 147 -8.65 10.70 -11.46
C LYS A 147 -8.56 9.41 -12.29
N ASN A 148 -7.77 9.42 -13.36
CA ASN A 148 -7.64 8.29 -14.30
C ASN A 148 -6.44 7.36 -14.00
N SER A 149 -5.68 7.63 -12.93
CA SER A 149 -4.54 6.83 -12.54
C SER A 149 -4.98 5.41 -12.15
N LYS A 150 -4.31 4.40 -12.71
CA LYS A 150 -4.53 2.98 -12.38
C LYS A 150 -3.69 2.57 -11.18
N VAL A 151 -4.06 3.08 -10.01
CA VAL A 151 -3.31 2.84 -8.77
C VAL A 151 -3.26 1.36 -8.39
N SER A 152 -2.15 0.97 -7.77
CA SER A 152 -2.03 -0.34 -7.11
C SER A 152 -2.91 -0.35 -5.86
N PHE A 153 -3.79 -1.35 -5.77
CA PHE A 153 -4.47 -1.71 -4.52
C PHE A 153 -4.47 -3.23 -4.38
N ASN A 154 -3.74 -3.74 -3.40
CA ASN A 154 -3.55 -5.17 -3.17
C ASN A 154 -4.73 -5.75 -2.37
N TYR A 155 -5.91 -5.71 -2.99
CA TYR A 155 -7.19 -6.03 -2.35
C TYR A 155 -7.25 -7.45 -1.77
N LYS A 156 -6.76 -8.47 -2.48
CA LYS A 156 -6.82 -9.86 -2.00
C LYS A 156 -5.89 -10.04 -0.80
N THR A 157 -4.71 -9.42 -0.83
CA THR A 157 -3.79 -9.41 0.31
C THR A 157 -4.41 -8.72 1.53
N MET A 158 -5.00 -7.54 1.36
CA MET A 158 -5.66 -6.82 2.45
C MET A 158 -6.87 -7.60 3.00
N LYS A 159 -7.66 -8.24 2.12
CA LYS A 159 -8.77 -9.10 2.51
C LYS A 159 -8.31 -10.33 3.30
N TYR A 160 -7.19 -10.94 2.89
CA TYR A 160 -6.60 -12.07 3.61
C TYR A 160 -6.15 -11.68 5.01
N LEU A 161 -5.43 -10.56 5.15
CA LEU A 161 -4.97 -10.05 6.45
C LEU A 161 -6.11 -9.65 7.40
N ASN A 162 -7.29 -9.40 6.85
CA ASN A 162 -8.51 -9.12 7.61
C ASN A 162 -9.46 -10.32 7.65
N ASN A 163 -8.92 -11.54 7.79
CA ASN A 163 -9.68 -12.79 7.98
C ASN A 163 -10.73 -13.05 6.90
N GLY A 164 -10.37 -12.79 5.63
CA GLY A 164 -11.26 -12.96 4.48
C GLY A 164 -12.33 -11.88 4.34
N LYS A 165 -12.32 -10.83 5.16
CA LYS A 165 -13.24 -9.68 5.05
C LYS A 165 -12.55 -8.50 4.41
N GLN A 166 -13.32 -7.68 3.68
CA GLN A 166 -12.79 -6.44 3.12
C GLN A 166 -12.25 -5.53 4.23
N GLU A 167 -11.06 -4.96 4.01
CA GLU A 167 -10.45 -3.99 4.92
C GLU A 167 -11.27 -2.70 5.01
N LYS A 168 -11.34 -2.11 6.20
CA LYS A 168 -12.11 -0.89 6.48
C LYS A 168 -11.22 0.34 6.44
N SER A 169 -11.82 1.53 6.36
CA SER A 169 -11.09 2.81 6.44
C SER A 169 -10.71 3.22 7.87
N VAL A 170 -11.16 2.51 8.91
CA VAL A 170 -10.78 2.77 10.31
C VAL A 170 -9.83 1.68 10.79
N TRP A 171 -8.59 2.05 11.09
CA TRP A 171 -7.53 1.13 11.50
C TRP A 171 -7.17 1.32 12.96
N GLN A 172 -7.42 0.30 13.76
CA GLN A 172 -7.02 0.29 15.16
C GLN A 172 -5.58 -0.21 15.30
N ILE A 173 -4.66 0.69 15.63
CA ILE A 173 -3.22 0.40 15.74
C ILE A 173 -2.66 1.16 16.96
N PRO A 174 -1.86 0.53 17.83
CA PRO A 174 -1.25 1.24 18.96
C PRO A 174 -0.24 2.31 18.51
N ILE A 175 0.01 3.29 19.38
CA ILE A 175 1.10 4.25 19.18
C ILE A 175 2.48 3.57 19.27
N CYS A 176 3.50 4.17 18.66
CA CYS A 176 4.88 3.69 18.71
C CYS A 176 5.46 3.81 20.14
N ILE A 177 5.60 2.66 20.82
CA ILE A 177 6.10 2.52 22.19
C ILE A 177 7.01 1.28 22.31
N GLY A 178 7.57 1.04 23.50
CA GLY A 178 8.39 -0.14 23.77
C GLY A 178 9.68 -0.14 22.96
N ASN A 179 10.08 -1.33 22.48
CA ASN A 179 11.34 -1.54 21.76
C ASN A 179 11.34 -0.93 20.34
N GLU A 180 10.18 -0.67 19.75
CA GLU A 180 10.07 -0.02 18.45
C GLU A 180 10.42 1.47 18.54
N ARG A 181 10.13 2.09 19.69
CA ARG A 181 10.38 3.52 19.90
C ARG A 181 11.86 3.76 20.11
N LEU A 182 12.50 4.48 19.18
CA LEU A 182 13.93 4.77 19.28
C LEU A 182 14.23 5.66 20.49
N LYS A 183 15.26 5.27 21.23
CA LYS A 183 15.78 5.98 22.39
C LYS A 183 17.27 6.24 22.22
N ASP A 184 17.72 7.40 22.69
CA ASP A 184 19.13 7.72 22.78
C ASP A 184 19.83 6.94 23.89
N ALA A 185 21.14 7.17 24.06
CA ALA A 185 21.95 6.49 25.08
C ALA A 185 21.48 6.78 26.52
N GLN A 186 20.74 7.87 26.73
CA GLN A 186 20.17 8.28 28.01
C GLN A 186 18.73 7.76 28.20
N GLY A 187 18.21 6.98 27.25
CA GLY A 187 16.87 6.42 27.30
C GLY A 187 15.75 7.41 26.92
N LYS A 188 16.09 8.62 26.48
CA LYS A 188 15.11 9.63 26.02
C LYS A 188 14.70 9.35 24.59
N LYS A 189 13.47 9.70 24.23
CA LYS A 189 12.93 9.54 22.87
C LYS A 189 13.77 10.33 21.88
N VAL A 190 14.21 9.66 20.80
CA VAL A 190 14.97 10.30 19.70
C VAL A 190 14.09 11.28 18.92
N HIS A 191 12.85 10.88 18.61
CA HIS A 191 11.91 11.69 17.83
C HIS A 191 10.57 11.84 18.54
N SER A 192 10.02 13.06 18.50
CA SER A 192 8.75 13.41 19.15
C SER A 192 7.56 12.66 18.54
N THR A 193 7.55 12.53 17.20
CA THR A 193 6.39 12.05 16.43
C THR A 193 6.62 10.74 15.65
N GLN A 194 7.57 9.88 16.06
CA GLN A 194 7.82 8.58 15.39
C GLN A 194 6.52 7.77 15.21
N LYS A 195 6.18 7.45 13.96
CA LYS A 195 5.00 6.65 13.60
C LYS A 195 5.23 5.15 13.77
N PRO A 196 4.17 4.37 14.12
CA PRO A 196 4.28 2.93 14.29
C PRO A 196 4.52 2.20 12.97
N GLU A 197 5.45 1.25 12.96
CA GLU A 197 5.76 0.42 11.79
C GLU A 197 4.53 -0.31 11.24
N ALA A 198 3.62 -0.74 12.12
CA ALA A 198 2.40 -1.44 11.72
C ALA A 198 1.50 -0.57 10.81
N LEU A 199 1.42 0.74 11.05
CA LEU A 199 0.65 1.66 10.22
C LEU A 199 1.27 1.79 8.83
N LEU A 200 2.58 2.04 8.78
CA LEU A 200 3.34 2.15 7.52
C LEU A 200 3.30 0.83 6.74
N LYS A 201 3.46 -0.30 7.42
CA LYS A 201 3.38 -1.64 6.82
C LYS A 201 2.03 -1.83 6.14
N LYS A 202 0.95 -1.46 6.82
CA LYS A 202 -0.41 -1.62 6.30
C LYS A 202 -0.65 -0.77 5.04
N ILE A 203 -0.31 0.52 5.07
CA ILE A 203 -0.51 1.39 3.90
C ILE A 203 0.43 1.03 2.74
N ILE A 204 1.72 0.81 2.99
CA ILE A 204 2.69 0.44 1.95
C ILE A 204 2.29 -0.90 1.30
N LEU A 205 1.93 -1.90 2.11
CA LEU A 205 1.51 -3.20 1.59
C LEU A 205 0.19 -3.10 0.81
N SER A 206 -0.71 -2.19 1.17
CA SER A 206 -1.95 -1.98 0.40
C SER A 206 -1.70 -1.33 -0.97
N ALA A 207 -0.71 -0.43 -1.07
CA ALA A 207 -0.56 0.49 -2.20
C ALA A 207 0.66 0.22 -3.11
N THR A 208 1.53 -0.73 -2.78
CA THR A 208 2.81 -0.98 -3.50
C THR A 208 3.07 -2.44 -3.79
N LYS A 209 3.87 -2.71 -4.82
CA LYS A 209 4.40 -4.01 -5.20
C LYS A 209 5.86 -4.15 -4.76
N PRO A 210 6.41 -5.38 -4.65
CA PRO A 210 7.84 -5.57 -4.47
C PRO A 210 8.64 -4.77 -5.52
N LYS A 211 9.72 -4.15 -5.07
CA LYS A 211 10.62 -3.26 -5.84
C LYS A 211 10.03 -1.93 -6.31
N ASP A 212 8.80 -1.58 -5.94
CA ASP A 212 8.31 -0.20 -6.10
C ASP A 212 9.18 0.76 -5.27
N ILE A 213 9.34 1.99 -5.77
CA ILE A 213 10.13 3.05 -5.12
C ILE A 213 9.20 3.93 -4.28
N ILE A 214 9.46 3.96 -2.97
CA ILE A 214 8.71 4.74 -1.98
C ILE A 214 9.51 5.99 -1.61
N LEU A 215 8.95 7.16 -1.86
CA LEU A 215 9.54 8.43 -1.42
C LEU A 215 8.88 8.89 -0.12
N ASP A 216 9.70 9.35 0.81
CA ASP A 216 9.26 10.02 2.03
C ASP A 216 10.00 11.36 2.17
N PRO A 217 9.32 12.49 1.92
CA PRO A 217 9.95 13.82 1.99
C PRO A 217 10.16 14.31 3.44
N PHE A 218 9.68 13.58 4.45
CA PHE A 218 9.77 13.92 5.88
C PHE A 218 10.23 12.70 6.68
N PHE A 219 11.44 12.22 6.36
CA PHE A 219 11.86 10.87 6.71
C PHE A 219 12.01 10.63 8.22
N GLY A 220 12.34 11.66 8.99
CA GLY A 220 12.56 11.58 10.43
C GLY A 220 13.57 10.49 10.77
N THR A 221 13.18 9.58 11.67
CA THR A 221 14.01 8.41 12.06
C THR A 221 13.82 7.18 11.16
N GLY A 222 13.33 7.37 9.93
CA GLY A 222 13.36 6.36 8.87
C GLY A 222 12.35 5.22 9.01
N THR A 223 11.17 5.44 9.62
CA THR A 223 10.12 4.39 9.70
C THR A 223 9.71 3.90 8.32
N THR A 224 9.48 4.81 7.36
CA THR A 224 9.09 4.44 6.00
C THR A 224 10.14 3.56 5.33
N GLY A 225 11.42 3.94 5.44
CA GLY A 225 12.52 3.17 4.83
C GLY A 225 12.73 1.82 5.49
N ALA A 226 12.65 1.72 6.82
CA ALA A 226 12.76 0.45 7.53
C ALA A 226 11.64 -0.52 7.12
N VAL A 227 10.40 -0.03 7.04
CA VAL A 227 9.26 -0.83 6.60
C VAL A 227 9.40 -1.23 5.13
N ALA A 228 9.77 -0.30 4.24
CA ALA A 228 10.00 -0.57 2.83
C ALA A 228 11.05 -1.67 2.61
N LYS A 229 12.23 -1.51 3.23
CA LYS A 229 13.34 -2.46 3.17
C LYS A 229 12.94 -3.85 3.67
N SER A 230 12.18 -3.91 4.78
CA SER A 230 11.71 -5.18 5.36
C SER A 230 10.75 -5.96 4.46
N MET A 231 10.15 -5.31 3.46
CA MET A 231 9.19 -5.90 2.53
C MET A 231 9.72 -5.92 1.10
N ASN A 232 11.04 -5.79 0.87
CA ASN A 232 11.62 -5.78 -0.48
C ASN A 232 11.01 -4.70 -1.39
N ARG A 233 10.78 -3.49 -0.85
CA ARG A 233 10.52 -2.25 -1.60
C ARG A 233 11.75 -1.37 -1.51
N TYR A 234 11.96 -0.54 -2.53
CA TYR A 234 12.98 0.50 -2.45
C TYR A 234 12.40 1.73 -1.75
N PHE A 235 13.27 2.49 -1.10
CA PHE A 235 12.88 3.78 -0.54
C PHE A 235 13.86 4.89 -0.91
N ILE A 236 13.41 6.13 -0.86
CA ILE A 236 14.25 7.33 -0.86
C ILE A 236 13.68 8.24 0.23
N GLY A 237 14.49 8.53 1.26
CA GLY A 237 14.09 9.44 2.35
C GLY A 237 14.75 10.80 2.20
N ILE A 238 14.03 11.88 2.49
CA ILE A 238 14.60 13.23 2.63
C ILE A 238 14.45 13.68 4.08
N GLU A 239 15.54 14.13 4.69
CA GLU A 239 15.55 14.65 6.06
C GLU A 239 16.59 15.78 6.17
N LYS A 240 16.28 16.82 6.93
CA LYS A 240 17.17 17.97 7.12
C LYS A 240 17.98 17.90 8.42
N ASP A 241 17.48 17.17 9.43
CA ASP A 241 18.11 17.06 10.74
C ASP A 241 19.14 15.92 10.75
N SER A 242 20.42 16.28 10.85
CA SER A 242 21.54 15.33 10.84
C SER A 242 21.51 14.33 11.99
N PHE A 243 20.91 14.66 13.14
CA PHE A 243 20.72 13.72 14.24
C PHE A 243 19.68 12.66 13.88
N TYR A 244 18.55 13.06 13.28
CA TYR A 244 17.54 12.10 12.81
C TYR A 244 18.08 11.20 11.69
N ILE A 245 18.85 11.75 10.76
CA ILE A 245 19.53 10.98 9.69
C ILE A 245 20.43 9.90 10.29
N LYS A 246 21.25 10.25 11.29
CA LYS A 246 22.16 9.31 11.95
C LYS A 246 21.40 8.16 12.61
N GLU A 247 20.31 8.44 13.30
CA GLU A 247 19.49 7.40 13.95
C GLU A 247 18.70 6.56 12.93
N ALA A 248 18.21 7.18 11.86
CA ALA A 248 17.59 6.48 10.73
C ALA A 248 18.59 5.51 10.06
N ALA A 249 19.83 5.94 9.81
CA ALA A 249 20.87 5.10 9.22
C ALA A 249 21.18 3.86 10.08
N LYS A 250 21.30 4.03 11.41
CA LYS A 250 21.46 2.91 12.35
C LYS A 250 20.29 1.93 12.27
N ARG A 251 19.05 2.45 12.27
CA ARG A 251 17.84 1.62 12.16
C ARG A 251 17.82 0.84 10.84
N LEU A 252 18.12 1.51 9.72
CA LEU A 252 18.14 0.89 8.40
C LEU A 252 19.21 -0.19 8.28
N ASN A 253 20.41 0.02 8.85
CA ASN A 253 21.47 -0.98 8.88
C ASN A 253 21.04 -2.25 9.65
N ASN A 254 20.27 -2.09 10.73
CA ASN A 254 19.74 -3.20 11.52
C ASN A 254 18.46 -3.82 10.94
N THR A 255 17.84 -3.17 9.96
CA THR A 255 16.61 -3.66 9.32
C THR A 255 16.94 -4.79 8.36
N ARG A 256 16.39 -5.96 8.64
CA ARG A 256 16.49 -7.16 7.80
C ARG A 256 15.30 -7.26 6.85
N ASP A 257 15.53 -7.86 5.69
CA ASP A 257 14.45 -8.31 4.83
C ASP A 257 13.62 -9.38 5.57
N LYS A 258 12.31 -9.19 5.60
CA LYS A 258 11.32 -10.08 6.20
C LYS A 258 10.29 -10.51 5.17
N SER A 259 10.69 -10.55 3.89
CA SER A 259 9.78 -10.85 2.81
C SER A 259 9.25 -12.28 2.90
N ASP A 260 7.95 -12.42 2.72
CA ASP A 260 7.21 -13.68 2.76
C ASP A 260 6.20 -13.73 1.60
N PHE A 261 5.32 -14.72 1.57
CA PHE A 261 4.33 -14.83 0.49
C PHE A 261 3.30 -13.67 0.49
N ILE A 262 3.08 -13.02 1.64
CA ILE A 262 2.17 -11.89 1.79
C ILE A 262 2.82 -10.63 1.24
N THR A 263 4.04 -10.31 1.67
CA THR A 263 4.75 -9.13 1.19
C THR A 263 5.11 -9.26 -0.29
N ASN A 264 5.39 -10.47 -0.78
CA ASN A 264 5.58 -10.74 -2.21
C ASN A 264 4.28 -10.76 -3.04
N LEU A 265 3.12 -10.48 -2.40
CA LEU A 265 1.81 -10.37 -3.05
C LEU A 265 1.42 -11.60 -3.88
N VAL A 266 1.77 -12.80 -3.41
CA VAL A 266 1.44 -14.06 -4.12
C VAL A 266 -0.07 -14.18 -4.36
N LEU A 267 -0.90 -13.67 -3.45
CA LEU A 267 -2.36 -13.65 -3.57
C LEU A 267 -2.86 -12.80 -4.74
N GLU A 268 -2.12 -11.76 -5.13
CA GLU A 268 -2.48 -10.87 -6.24
C GLU A 268 -2.16 -11.45 -7.61
N THR A 269 -1.30 -12.47 -7.67
CA THR A 269 -0.91 -13.15 -8.91
C THR A 269 -2.15 -13.55 -9.68
N LYS A 270 -2.25 -13.02 -10.91
CA LYS A 270 -3.31 -13.40 -11.84
C LYS A 270 -2.94 -14.74 -12.45
N PRO A 271 -3.93 -15.63 -12.64
CA PRO A 271 -3.68 -16.84 -13.39
C PRO A 271 -3.15 -16.54 -14.80
N PRO A 272 -2.38 -17.46 -15.40
CA PRO A 272 -1.85 -17.29 -16.75
C PRO A 272 -2.97 -17.00 -17.76
N LYS A 273 -2.70 -16.09 -18.71
CA LYS A 273 -3.65 -15.75 -19.79
C LYS A 273 -3.55 -16.78 -20.92
N ILE A 274 -3.97 -17.99 -20.62
CA ILE A 274 -3.93 -19.12 -21.57
C ILE A 274 -5.36 -19.43 -22.02
N PRO A 275 -5.70 -19.23 -23.32
CA PRO A 275 -7.01 -19.56 -23.85
C PRO A 275 -7.16 -21.08 -24.06
N MET A 276 -8.41 -21.56 -24.13
CA MET A 276 -8.71 -22.98 -24.41
C MET A 276 -8.06 -23.47 -25.70
N SER A 277 -8.07 -22.67 -26.76
CA SER A 277 -7.45 -23.01 -28.04
C SER A 277 -5.95 -23.28 -27.94
N LEU A 278 -5.24 -22.57 -27.05
CA LEU A 278 -3.82 -22.82 -26.81
C LEU A 278 -3.62 -24.17 -26.11
N LEU A 279 -4.45 -24.50 -25.10
CA LEU A 279 -4.41 -25.82 -24.44
C LEU A 279 -4.66 -26.96 -25.44
N ILE A 280 -5.56 -26.77 -26.40
CA ILE A 280 -5.81 -27.73 -27.48
C ILE A 280 -4.59 -27.86 -28.39
N SER A 281 -4.04 -26.74 -28.88
CA SER A 281 -2.88 -26.75 -29.79
C SER A 281 -1.62 -27.35 -29.16
N LYS A 282 -1.48 -27.25 -27.83
CA LYS A 282 -0.39 -27.84 -27.04
C LYS A 282 -0.70 -29.25 -26.55
N GLN A 283 -1.82 -29.83 -26.97
CA GLN A 283 -2.26 -31.19 -26.64
C GLN A 283 -2.48 -31.45 -25.14
N LEU A 284 -2.68 -30.40 -24.33
CA LEU A 284 -3.14 -30.54 -22.94
C LEU A 284 -4.64 -30.85 -22.85
N LEU A 285 -5.38 -30.48 -23.89
CA LEU A 285 -6.77 -30.88 -24.13
C LEU A 285 -6.89 -31.39 -25.57
N LYS A 286 -7.84 -32.27 -25.82
CA LYS A 286 -8.19 -32.72 -27.17
C LYS A 286 -9.58 -32.27 -27.54
N ILE A 287 -9.79 -32.09 -28.84
CA ILE A 287 -11.12 -31.85 -29.40
C ILE A 287 -12.00 -33.07 -29.08
N GLY A 288 -13.20 -32.84 -28.57
CA GLY A 288 -14.12 -33.88 -28.12
C GLY A 288 -13.95 -34.33 -26.67
N ASP A 289 -12.88 -33.91 -25.97
CA ASP A 289 -12.73 -34.21 -24.55
C ASP A 289 -13.92 -33.65 -23.74
N PHE A 290 -14.36 -34.40 -22.74
CA PHE A 290 -15.37 -33.92 -21.81
C PHE A 290 -14.74 -33.02 -20.74
N LEU A 291 -15.45 -31.95 -20.38
CA LEU A 291 -15.25 -31.20 -19.15
C LEU A 291 -16.28 -31.62 -18.11
N TYR A 292 -15.85 -31.67 -16.86
CA TYR A 292 -16.58 -32.28 -15.76
C TYR A 292 -16.83 -31.29 -14.61
N SER A 293 -17.82 -31.58 -13.76
CA SER A 293 -17.94 -30.96 -12.43
C SER A 293 -16.94 -31.56 -11.44
N SER A 294 -16.80 -30.98 -10.24
CA SER A 294 -15.96 -31.55 -9.16
C SER A 294 -16.38 -32.97 -8.76
N ASN A 295 -17.64 -33.34 -9.00
CA ASN A 295 -18.20 -34.65 -8.70
C ASN A 295 -18.07 -35.64 -9.88
N LYS A 296 -17.24 -35.31 -10.88
CA LYS A 296 -16.99 -36.13 -12.09
C LYS A 296 -18.21 -36.31 -13.00
N GLU A 297 -19.22 -35.45 -12.90
CA GLU A 297 -20.33 -35.42 -13.85
C GLU A 297 -19.87 -34.79 -15.17
N LYS A 298 -20.19 -35.41 -16.31
CA LYS A 298 -19.88 -34.87 -17.64
C LYS A 298 -20.83 -33.72 -17.96
N ILE A 299 -20.29 -32.55 -18.24
CA ILE A 299 -21.10 -31.34 -18.47
C ILE A 299 -21.13 -30.92 -19.93
N CYS A 300 -19.96 -30.86 -20.57
CA CYS A 300 -19.83 -30.39 -21.95
C CYS A 300 -18.57 -30.96 -22.62
N GLN A 301 -18.48 -30.85 -23.94
CA GLN A 301 -17.35 -31.29 -24.76
C GLN A 301 -16.57 -30.11 -25.31
N VAL A 302 -15.25 -30.27 -25.44
CA VAL A 302 -14.32 -29.28 -26.02
C VAL A 302 -14.43 -29.26 -27.54
N LEU A 303 -14.53 -28.06 -28.11
CA LEU A 303 -14.59 -27.81 -29.55
C LEU A 303 -13.26 -27.27 -30.08
N GLU A 304 -13.03 -27.43 -31.39
CA GLU A 304 -11.82 -26.98 -32.10
C GLU A 304 -11.55 -25.48 -31.93
N ASN A 305 -12.59 -24.66 -31.95
CA ASN A 305 -12.49 -23.20 -31.80
C ASN A 305 -12.24 -22.76 -30.34
N GLY A 306 -12.04 -23.69 -29.40
CA GLY A 306 -11.84 -23.42 -27.98
C GLY A 306 -13.13 -23.12 -27.19
N GLN A 307 -14.31 -23.25 -27.81
CA GLN A 307 -15.60 -23.26 -27.13
C GLN A 307 -15.94 -24.65 -26.59
N VAL A 308 -17.09 -24.76 -25.94
CA VAL A 308 -17.63 -26.02 -25.43
C VAL A 308 -19.10 -26.18 -25.79
N ARG A 309 -19.54 -27.44 -25.92
CA ARG A 309 -20.91 -27.82 -26.26
C ARG A 309 -21.50 -28.75 -25.23
N ASP A 310 -22.70 -28.47 -24.73
CA ASP A 310 -23.41 -29.38 -23.83
C ASP A 310 -24.24 -30.43 -24.60
N ASN A 311 -24.93 -31.30 -23.85
CA ASN A 311 -25.75 -32.36 -24.41
C ASN A 311 -27.01 -31.83 -25.15
N GLU A 312 -27.37 -30.56 -24.98
CA GLU A 312 -28.48 -29.90 -25.68
C GLU A 312 -28.01 -29.21 -26.97
N ASN A 313 -26.76 -29.44 -27.39
CA ASN A 313 -26.10 -28.78 -28.53
C ASN A 313 -25.94 -27.25 -28.36
N TYR A 314 -25.98 -26.74 -27.14
CA TYR A 314 -25.70 -25.33 -26.89
C TYR A 314 -24.19 -25.09 -26.88
N GLU A 315 -23.69 -24.27 -27.81
CA GLU A 315 -22.26 -23.95 -27.93
C GLU A 315 -21.93 -22.59 -27.33
N THR A 316 -20.95 -22.55 -26.42
CA THR A 316 -20.52 -21.29 -25.81
C THR A 316 -19.15 -21.39 -25.15
N SER A 317 -18.66 -20.28 -24.61
CA SER A 317 -17.42 -20.28 -23.79
C SER A 317 -17.59 -21.08 -22.49
N ILE A 318 -16.49 -21.58 -21.92
CA ILE A 318 -16.50 -22.24 -20.59
C ILE A 318 -17.14 -21.37 -19.48
N HIS A 319 -17.05 -20.05 -19.59
CA HIS A 319 -17.62 -19.13 -18.61
C HIS A 319 -19.14 -19.16 -18.65
N LYS A 320 -19.72 -18.95 -19.83
CA LYS A 320 -21.17 -19.02 -20.05
C LYS A 320 -21.72 -20.42 -19.82
N MET A 321 -20.96 -21.47 -20.15
CA MET A 321 -21.38 -22.85 -19.93
C MET A 321 -21.49 -23.18 -18.43
N SER A 322 -20.46 -22.86 -17.64
CA SER A 322 -20.51 -23.05 -16.19
C SER A 322 -21.59 -22.18 -15.52
N ALA A 323 -21.85 -20.99 -16.07
CA ALA A 323 -22.92 -20.11 -15.59
C ALA A 323 -24.31 -20.70 -15.87
N LYS A 324 -24.56 -21.22 -17.10
CA LYS A 324 -25.79 -21.94 -17.47
C LYS A 324 -26.04 -23.09 -16.50
N TYR A 325 -25.04 -23.94 -16.28
CA TYR A 325 -25.15 -25.10 -15.39
C TYR A 325 -25.48 -24.71 -13.93
N LEU A 326 -24.91 -23.62 -13.43
CA LEU A 326 -25.13 -23.13 -12.06
C LEU A 326 -26.34 -22.19 -11.92
N ASN A 327 -27.12 -21.97 -12.98
CA ASN A 327 -28.18 -20.97 -13.06
C ASN A 327 -27.73 -19.56 -12.62
N LYS A 328 -26.60 -19.10 -13.17
CA LYS A 328 -26.00 -17.78 -12.93
C LYS A 328 -25.84 -17.01 -14.25
N THR A 329 -25.72 -15.69 -14.16
CA THR A 329 -25.47 -14.83 -15.34
C THR A 329 -24.03 -14.95 -15.86
N ASN A 330 -23.05 -15.14 -14.98
CA ASN A 330 -21.66 -15.35 -15.34
C ASN A 330 -20.96 -16.18 -14.25
N HIS A 331 -19.96 -16.96 -14.65
CA HIS A 331 -19.17 -17.78 -13.75
C HIS A 331 -17.76 -18.05 -14.31
N ASN A 332 -16.80 -18.26 -13.42
CA ASN A 332 -15.42 -18.55 -13.83
C ASN A 332 -15.27 -20.04 -14.19
N GLY A 333 -15.40 -20.37 -15.48
CA GLY A 333 -15.26 -21.73 -15.99
C GLY A 333 -13.94 -22.41 -15.63
N TRP A 334 -12.83 -21.66 -15.54
CA TRP A 334 -11.54 -22.20 -15.10
C TRP A 334 -11.59 -22.81 -13.69
N LYS A 335 -12.40 -22.22 -12.80
CA LYS A 335 -12.57 -22.65 -11.41
C LYS A 335 -13.75 -23.59 -11.19
N PHE A 336 -14.39 -24.03 -12.26
CA PHE A 336 -15.56 -24.90 -12.20
C PHE A 336 -15.29 -26.25 -12.85
N PHE A 337 -14.75 -26.22 -14.07
CA PHE A 337 -14.55 -27.42 -14.85
C PHE A 337 -13.31 -28.17 -14.42
N TYR A 338 -13.39 -29.49 -14.53
CA TYR A 338 -12.28 -30.43 -14.43
C TYR A 338 -12.09 -31.14 -15.76
N ALA A 339 -10.88 -31.59 -16.04
CA ALA A 339 -10.53 -32.38 -17.21
C ALA A 339 -9.54 -33.48 -16.84
N TYR A 340 -9.49 -34.55 -17.64
CA TYR A 340 -8.48 -35.58 -17.49
C TYR A 340 -7.24 -35.22 -18.31
N TYR A 341 -6.08 -35.10 -17.66
CA TYR A 341 -4.77 -34.92 -18.32
C TYR A 341 -3.79 -35.95 -17.76
N GLN A 342 -3.18 -36.74 -18.64
CA GLN A 342 -2.26 -37.83 -18.25
C GLN A 342 -2.82 -38.74 -17.12
N ASN A 343 -4.09 -39.15 -17.25
CA ASN A 343 -4.86 -39.94 -16.27
C ASN A 343 -5.12 -39.25 -14.92
N GLN A 344 -4.79 -37.97 -14.75
CA GLN A 344 -5.13 -37.19 -13.56
C GLN A 344 -6.38 -36.35 -13.78
N PHE A 345 -7.25 -36.29 -12.77
CA PHE A 345 -8.45 -35.46 -12.79
C PHE A 345 -8.15 -34.10 -12.18
N LEU A 346 -7.87 -33.12 -13.03
CA LEU A 346 -7.36 -31.81 -12.62
C LEU A 346 -8.41 -30.74 -12.81
N LEU A 347 -8.38 -29.70 -11.97
CA LEU A 347 -9.14 -28.50 -12.23
C LEU A 347 -8.63 -27.87 -13.54
N LEU A 348 -9.53 -27.41 -14.40
CA LEU A 348 -9.17 -26.82 -15.70
C LEU A 348 -8.20 -25.64 -15.57
N ASP A 349 -8.27 -24.89 -14.44
CA ASP A 349 -7.31 -23.84 -14.11
C ASP A 349 -5.86 -24.35 -14.05
N GLU A 350 -5.63 -25.55 -13.53
CA GLU A 350 -4.29 -26.14 -13.37
C GLU A 350 -3.61 -26.37 -14.73
N LEU A 351 -4.37 -26.74 -15.76
CA LEU A 351 -3.85 -26.91 -17.12
C LEU A 351 -3.23 -25.63 -17.67
N ARG A 352 -3.68 -24.45 -17.22
CA ARG A 352 -3.04 -23.18 -17.59
C ARG A 352 -1.62 -23.08 -17.03
N TYR A 353 -1.40 -23.52 -15.80
CA TYR A 353 -0.08 -23.47 -15.19
C TYR A 353 0.87 -24.52 -15.79
N ILE A 354 0.35 -25.72 -16.10
CA ILE A 354 1.12 -26.75 -16.83
C ILE A 354 1.55 -26.19 -18.19
N CYS A 355 0.61 -25.65 -18.96
CA CYS A 355 0.89 -25.08 -20.27
C CYS A 355 1.92 -23.93 -20.21
N GLN A 356 1.89 -23.05 -19.20
CA GLN A 356 2.89 -21.99 -19.05
C GLN A 356 4.29 -22.51 -18.67
N LYS A 357 4.36 -23.64 -17.96
CA LYS A 357 5.62 -24.20 -17.48
C LYS A 357 6.33 -25.01 -18.57
N GLU A 358 5.55 -25.71 -19.40
CA GLU A 358 6.06 -26.63 -20.42
C GLU A 358 6.29 -25.96 -21.79
N PHE A 359 5.61 -24.83 -22.07
CA PHE A 359 5.62 -24.15 -23.37
C PHE A 359 5.65 -22.63 -23.22
#